data_AF-A0A8D2JLH7-F1
#
_entry.id   AF-A0A8D2JLH7-F1
#
_cell.length_a   1.000
_cell.length_b   1.000
_cell.length_c   1.000
_cell.angle_alpha   90.00
_cell.angle_beta   90.00
_cell.angle_gamma   90.00
#
_symmetry.space_group_name_H-M   'P 1'
#
loop_
_entity.id
_entity.type
_entity.pdbx_description
1 polymer ?
#
loop_
_entity_poly.entity_id
_entity_poly.type
_entity_poly.pdbx_seq_one_letter_code
_entity_poly.pdbx_strand_id
1 'polypeptide(L)'
;MGASEPVLWIQLPKMRGAQTLDGPPPFLPCAKLTSRTCAGTLYPSTVCSTEMFQALEKFESRKDDLVLVSYPKCGINWLILIVNDLIATTLKTKQENAELPFIECGDPDKFQRMKQFPSPRIVASHLHYNNLPKSVFKSKAKVLVLFRNPKDVAASFFYFHNNAPGIPSYDSWEKFFSEFMNGQVAWGSYFDQAVTWNKHIDDENVLILTYEELKEDLVAGVKKIAEFFGFSATAEQIQSIASRATFQAVRDKSQETHGAAGPLLFRKGVVGDWKSLFDETQSQKMDAKFTECLAGTKLGAKLKYDVYCKA
;
A
#
# COMPACT_ATOMS: atom_id res chain seq x y z
N MET A 1 -25.77 21.35 -13.18
CA MET A 1 -24.41 21.52 -12.59
C MET A 1 -24.42 20.74 -11.29
N GLY A 2 -24.11 19.44 -11.36
CA GLY A 2 -24.15 18.55 -10.20
C GLY A 2 -22.77 18.50 -9.57
N ALA A 3 -22.63 19.03 -8.35
CA ALA A 3 -21.45 18.81 -7.54
C ALA A 3 -21.38 17.32 -7.19
N SER A 4 -20.32 16.64 -7.64
CA SER A 4 -20.02 15.27 -7.23
C SER A 4 -19.67 15.26 -5.75
N GLU A 5 -20.43 14.50 -4.95
CA GLU A 5 -20.07 14.25 -3.55
C GLU A 5 -18.70 13.56 -3.46
N PRO A 6 -17.82 13.97 -2.53
CA PRO A 6 -16.51 13.35 -2.34
C PRO A 6 -16.66 11.93 -1.81
N VAL A 7 -15.87 11.00 -2.36
CA VAL A 7 -15.97 9.58 -2.03
C VAL A 7 -15.40 9.34 -0.62
N LEU A 8 -16.29 8.93 0.28
CA LEU A 8 -16.11 8.89 1.73
C LEU A 8 -15.25 7.68 2.21
N TRP A 9 -14.09 7.42 1.62
CA TRP A 9 -13.32 6.19 1.91
C TRP A 9 -12.48 6.22 3.19
N ILE A 10 -12.34 7.38 3.84
CA ILE A 10 -11.56 7.49 5.09
C ILE A 10 -12.37 8.26 6.13
N GLN A 11 -13.57 7.77 6.43
CA GLN A 11 -14.07 7.86 7.80
C GLN A 11 -13.74 6.54 8.46
N LEU A 12 -12.88 6.57 9.49
CA LEU A 12 -12.74 5.45 10.42
C LEU A 12 -14.15 4.95 10.76
N PRO A 13 -14.41 3.62 10.74
CA PRO A 13 -15.75 3.12 10.94
C PRO A 13 -16.33 3.73 12.21
N LYS A 14 -17.45 4.47 12.09
CA LYS A 14 -18.27 4.82 13.25
C LYS A 14 -18.59 3.49 13.91
N MET A 15 -17.98 3.22 15.06
CA MET A 15 -18.37 2.10 15.90
C MET A 15 -19.85 2.32 16.26
N ARG A 16 -20.75 1.62 15.56
CA ARG A 16 -22.17 1.62 15.92
C ARG A 16 -22.27 0.86 17.23
N GLY A 17 -22.45 1.60 18.33
CA GLY A 17 -22.56 1.02 19.65
C GLY A 17 -22.45 1.97 20.85
N ALA A 18 -22.22 3.27 20.66
CA ALA A 18 -22.29 4.23 21.76
C ALA A 18 -23.65 4.95 21.72
N GLN A 19 -24.49 4.66 22.72
CA GLN A 19 -25.67 5.45 23.03
C GLN A 19 -25.26 6.92 23.20
N THR A 20 -26.06 7.82 22.65
CA THR A 20 -25.91 9.27 22.74
C THR A 20 -25.98 9.70 24.20
N LEU A 21 -24.85 10.11 24.78
CA LEU A 21 -24.82 10.96 25.96
C LEU A 21 -24.25 12.30 25.53
N ASP A 22 -25.10 13.33 25.56
CA ASP A 22 -24.74 14.71 25.29
C ASP A 22 -23.67 15.18 26.28
N GLY A 23 -22.50 15.51 25.74
CA GLY A 23 -21.37 16.10 26.46
C GLY A 23 -20.16 16.21 25.52
N PRO A 24 -19.27 17.19 25.70
CA PRO A 24 -18.00 17.19 24.98
C PRO A 24 -17.29 15.85 25.27
N PRO A 25 -16.74 15.17 24.24
CA PRO A 25 -16.17 13.85 24.43
C PRO A 25 -15.09 13.92 25.50
N PRO A 26 -15.07 12.99 26.48
CA PRO A 26 -14.01 12.98 27.47
C PRO A 26 -12.68 12.84 26.73
N PHE A 27 -11.71 13.68 27.10
CA PHE A 27 -10.31 13.48 26.71
C PHE A 27 -9.89 12.10 27.22
N LEU A 28 -9.94 11.10 26.33
CA LEU A 28 -9.44 9.77 26.62
C LEU A 28 -7.92 9.86 26.73
N PRO A 29 -7.32 9.54 27.89
CA PRO A 29 -5.88 9.49 28.01
C PRO A 29 -5.36 8.36 27.12
N CYS A 30 -4.37 8.69 26.27
CA CYS A 30 -3.44 7.81 25.56
C CYS A 30 -3.75 6.30 25.65
N ALA A 31 -4.83 5.85 24.99
CA ALA A 31 -5.12 4.44 24.90
C ALA A 31 -4.13 3.85 23.90
N LYS A 32 -3.13 3.11 24.38
CA LYS A 32 -2.28 2.24 23.57
C LYS A 32 -3.20 1.35 22.73
N LEU A 33 -3.40 1.71 21.47
CA LEU A 33 -4.10 0.87 20.52
C LEU A 33 -3.24 -0.39 20.32
N THR A 34 -3.76 -1.52 20.79
CA THR A 34 -3.04 -2.79 20.87
C THR A 34 -2.81 -3.31 19.45
N SER A 35 -1.56 -3.39 19.00
CA SER A 35 -1.24 -4.18 17.81
C SER A 35 -1.70 -5.61 18.05
N ARG A 36 -2.27 -6.24 17.01
CA ARG A 36 -2.70 -7.65 17.08
C ARG A 36 -1.73 -8.51 16.30
N THR A 37 -1.31 -9.63 16.90
CA THR A 37 -0.49 -10.62 16.21
C THR A 37 -1.39 -11.61 15.49
N CYS A 38 -1.33 -11.65 14.15
CA CYS A 38 -1.96 -12.68 13.33
C CYS A 38 -0.86 -13.43 12.56
N ALA A 39 -0.82 -14.76 12.68
CA ALA A 39 0.24 -15.59 12.09
C ALA A 39 1.67 -15.08 12.40
N GLY A 40 1.91 -14.62 13.63
CA GLY A 40 3.21 -14.08 14.06
C GLY A 40 3.53 -12.65 13.59
N THR A 41 2.66 -12.00 12.84
CA THR A 41 2.86 -10.62 12.31
C THR A 41 1.96 -9.61 13.02
N LEU A 42 2.48 -8.43 13.33
CA LEU A 42 1.74 -7.34 13.95
C LEU A 42 0.85 -6.62 12.93
N TYR A 43 -0.42 -6.40 13.25
CA TYR A 43 -1.37 -5.65 12.42
C TYR A 43 -2.06 -4.54 13.23
N PRO A 44 -2.44 -3.43 12.58
CA PRO A 44 -3.13 -2.33 13.25
C PRO A 44 -4.58 -2.71 13.57
N SER A 45 -4.91 -2.74 14.86
CA SER A 45 -6.23 -3.11 15.36
C SER A 45 -7.35 -2.15 14.99
N THR A 46 -7.03 -0.92 14.56
CA THR A 46 -8.00 0.08 14.06
C THR A 46 -8.66 -0.32 12.76
N VAL A 47 -7.97 -1.09 11.91
CA VAL A 47 -8.46 -1.46 10.57
C VAL A 47 -8.46 -2.96 10.32
N CYS A 48 -7.74 -3.74 11.12
CA CYS A 48 -7.69 -5.20 11.05
C CYS A 48 -8.27 -5.86 12.32
N SER A 49 -9.07 -6.92 12.14
CA SER A 49 -9.61 -7.74 13.22
C SER A 49 -9.36 -9.23 12.98
N THR A 50 -9.42 -10.03 14.06
CA THR A 50 -9.27 -11.49 13.97
C THR A 50 -10.37 -12.10 13.10
N GLU A 51 -11.60 -11.61 13.24
CA GLU A 51 -12.76 -12.04 12.47
C GLU A 51 -12.59 -11.72 10.99
N MET A 52 -11.97 -10.57 10.67
CA MET A 52 -11.64 -10.19 9.30
C MET A 52 -10.60 -11.14 8.69
N PHE A 53 -9.56 -11.52 9.45
CA PHE A 53 -8.58 -12.52 8.98
C PHE A 53 -9.21 -13.91 8.79
N GLN A 54 -10.11 -14.33 9.69
CA GLN A 54 -10.85 -15.59 9.52
C GLN A 54 -11.76 -15.55 8.28
N ALA A 55 -12.39 -14.41 7.99
CA ALA A 55 -13.19 -14.23 6.79
C ALA A 55 -12.30 -14.19 5.52
N LEU A 56 -11.09 -13.62 5.62
CA LEU A 56 -10.13 -13.52 4.53
C LEU A 56 -9.65 -14.89 4.05
N GLU A 57 -9.60 -15.90 4.93
CA GLU A 57 -9.31 -17.28 4.53
C GLU A 57 -10.32 -17.83 3.52
N LYS A 58 -11.56 -17.31 3.53
CA LYS A 58 -12.65 -17.68 2.63
C LYS A 58 -12.77 -16.74 1.42
N PHE A 59 -11.84 -15.79 1.27
CA PHE A 59 -11.82 -14.93 0.10
C PHE A 59 -11.55 -15.75 -1.16
N GLU A 60 -12.39 -15.59 -2.18
CA GLU A 60 -12.22 -16.23 -3.48
C GLU A 60 -11.74 -15.21 -4.51
N SER A 61 -10.49 -15.37 -4.96
CA SER A 61 -9.92 -14.61 -6.04
C SER A 61 -10.41 -15.12 -7.40
N ARG A 62 -10.66 -14.19 -8.32
CA ARG A 62 -10.96 -14.45 -9.73
C ARG A 62 -9.68 -14.38 -10.55
N LYS A 63 -9.65 -15.08 -11.68
CA LYS A 63 -8.51 -15.06 -12.60
C LYS A 63 -8.21 -13.66 -13.15
N ASP A 64 -9.24 -12.82 -13.29
CA ASP A 64 -9.17 -11.44 -13.78
C ASP A 64 -9.13 -10.38 -12.66
N ASP A 65 -8.92 -10.79 -11.40
CA ASP A 65 -8.59 -9.84 -10.34
C ASP A 65 -7.22 -9.21 -10.60
N LEU A 66 -7.13 -7.89 -10.37
CA LEU A 66 -5.91 -7.10 -10.45
C LEU A 66 -5.32 -7.02 -9.04
N VAL A 67 -4.44 -7.96 -8.70
CA VAL A 67 -3.89 -8.05 -7.35
C VAL A 67 -2.71 -7.11 -7.22
N LEU A 68 -2.80 -6.14 -6.31
CA LEU A 68 -1.77 -5.15 -6.03
C LEU A 68 -1.22 -5.37 -4.62
N VAL A 69 0.09 -5.61 -4.51
CA VAL A 69 0.74 -5.86 -3.23
C VAL A 69 1.85 -4.85 -3.01
N SER A 70 2.01 -4.34 -1.80
CA SER A 70 3.19 -3.57 -1.42
C SER A 70 3.46 -3.69 0.08
N TYR A 71 4.70 -3.54 0.54
CA TYR A 71 4.90 -3.18 1.95
C TYR A 71 4.26 -1.80 2.20
N PRO A 72 3.74 -1.50 3.41
CA PRO A 72 3.24 -0.16 3.71
C PRO A 72 4.20 0.94 3.26
N LYS A 73 3.65 2.01 2.71
CA LYS A 73 4.39 3.21 2.26
C LYS A 73 5.32 3.02 1.05
N CYS A 74 5.24 1.89 0.34
CA CYS A 74 5.90 1.72 -0.97
C CYS A 74 5.16 2.39 -2.14
N GLY A 75 3.99 2.99 -1.91
CA GLY A 75 3.27 3.76 -2.94
C GLY A 75 2.03 3.09 -3.53
N ILE A 76 1.43 2.11 -2.86
CA ILE A 76 0.25 1.39 -3.38
C ILE A 76 -0.93 2.28 -3.77
N ASN A 77 -1.18 3.40 -3.08
CA ASN A 77 -2.25 4.32 -3.46
C ASN A 77 -2.02 4.96 -4.82
N TRP A 78 -0.76 5.24 -5.17
CA TRP A 78 -0.39 5.73 -6.49
C TRP A 78 -0.65 4.65 -7.55
N LEU A 79 -0.31 3.40 -7.24
CA LEU A 79 -0.56 2.27 -8.11
C LEU A 79 -2.06 2.00 -8.32
N ILE A 80 -2.87 2.08 -7.26
CA ILE A 80 -4.34 1.96 -7.33
C ILE A 80 -4.92 3.03 -8.25
N LEU A 81 -4.43 4.28 -8.18
CA LEU A 81 -4.88 5.35 -9.08
C LEU A 81 -4.52 5.07 -10.54
N ILE A 82 -3.29 4.61 -10.82
CA ILE A 82 -2.86 4.22 -12.17
C ILE A 82 -3.77 3.11 -12.73
N VAL A 83 -4.03 2.07 -11.94
CA VAL A 83 -4.86 0.93 -12.37
C VAL A 83 -6.33 1.33 -12.56
N ASN A 84 -6.88 2.16 -11.68
CA ASN A 84 -8.23 2.72 -11.86
C ASN A 84 -8.35 3.53 -13.15
N ASP A 85 -7.34 4.35 -13.47
CA ASP A 85 -7.33 5.16 -14.69
C ASP A 85 -7.16 4.31 -15.95
N LEU A 86 -6.38 3.22 -15.87
CA LEU A 86 -6.31 2.20 -16.93
C LEU A 86 -7.67 1.55 -17.18
N ILE A 87 -8.38 1.13 -16.13
CA ILE A 87 -9.74 0.57 -16.24
C ILE A 87 -10.68 1.61 -16.89
N ALA A 88 -10.69 2.84 -16.39
CA ALA A 88 -11.57 3.90 -16.89
C ALA A 88 -11.28 4.23 -18.36
N THR A 89 -10.02 4.27 -18.74
CA THR A 89 -9.60 4.66 -20.10
C THR A 89 -9.82 3.53 -21.11
N THR A 90 -9.53 2.28 -20.73
CA THR A 90 -9.53 1.15 -21.67
C THR A 90 -10.84 0.39 -21.71
N LEU A 91 -11.50 0.21 -20.55
CA LEU A 91 -12.77 -0.50 -20.43
C LEU A 91 -13.98 0.45 -20.45
N LYS A 92 -13.74 1.78 -20.47
CA LYS A 92 -14.78 2.82 -20.46
C LYS A 92 -15.78 2.66 -19.31
N THR A 93 -15.33 2.08 -18.20
CA THR A 93 -16.13 1.83 -17.01
C THR A 93 -15.48 2.51 -15.81
N LYS A 94 -16.30 3.08 -14.93
CA LYS A 94 -15.82 3.57 -13.62
C LYS A 94 -16.01 2.46 -12.60
N GLN A 95 -14.96 2.19 -11.83
CA GLN A 95 -15.08 1.32 -10.66
C GLN A 95 -15.89 2.07 -9.59
N GLU A 96 -17.18 1.77 -9.48
CA GLU A 96 -18.01 2.19 -8.35
C GLU A 96 -17.90 1.16 -7.23
N ASN A 97 -16.70 0.99 -6.68
CA ASN A 97 -16.51 0.07 -5.57
C ASN A 97 -16.80 0.80 -4.27
N ALA A 98 -17.85 0.35 -3.58
CA ALA A 98 -18.21 0.87 -2.27
C ALA A 98 -17.30 0.32 -1.13
N GLU A 99 -16.16 -0.30 -1.46
CA GLU A 99 -15.30 -0.99 -0.51
C GLU A 99 -13.84 -0.54 -0.68
N LEU A 100 -13.13 -0.49 0.45
CA LEU A 100 -11.68 -0.33 0.43
C LEU A 100 -11.05 -1.52 -0.32
N PRO A 101 -10.10 -1.30 -1.24
CA PRO A 101 -9.50 -2.40 -1.99
C PRO A 101 -8.61 -3.31 -1.13
N PHE A 102 -8.19 -2.86 0.07
CA PHE A 102 -7.31 -3.58 0.99
C PHE A 102 -8.00 -4.77 1.65
N ILE A 103 -7.68 -6.00 1.23
CA ILE A 103 -8.40 -7.21 1.67
C ILE A 103 -8.25 -7.56 3.15
N GLU A 104 -7.21 -7.08 3.83
CA GLU A 104 -7.02 -7.27 5.28
C GLU A 104 -7.74 -6.22 6.15
N CYS A 105 -8.39 -5.23 5.53
CA CYS A 105 -9.03 -4.11 6.21
C CYS A 105 -10.55 -4.12 6.02
N GLY A 106 -11.28 -3.78 7.09
CA GLY A 106 -12.74 -3.66 7.09
C GLY A 106 -13.43 -4.66 8.03
N ASP A 107 -14.66 -5.01 7.70
CA ASP A 107 -15.46 -5.98 8.45
C ASP A 107 -15.57 -7.34 7.74
N PRO A 108 -15.89 -8.43 8.47
CA PRO A 108 -15.98 -9.79 7.92
C PRO A 108 -16.96 -9.98 6.74
N ASP A 109 -18.02 -9.15 6.66
CA ASP A 109 -19.03 -9.27 5.60
C ASP A 109 -18.58 -8.67 4.27
N LYS A 110 -17.45 -7.95 4.26
CA LYS A 110 -16.83 -7.36 3.08
C LYS A 110 -16.74 -8.32 1.91
N PHE A 111 -16.28 -9.55 2.14
CA PHE A 111 -16.07 -10.49 1.04
C PHE A 111 -17.38 -10.97 0.42
N GLN A 112 -18.50 -10.92 1.13
CA GLN A 112 -19.82 -11.17 0.54
C GLN A 112 -20.24 -10.01 -0.37
N ARG A 113 -19.95 -8.77 0.04
CA ARG A 113 -20.21 -7.56 -0.78
C ARG A 113 -19.32 -7.54 -2.02
N MET A 114 -18.04 -7.87 -1.88
CA MET A 114 -17.08 -7.97 -3.00
C MET A 114 -17.42 -9.06 -4.03
N LYS A 115 -18.27 -10.05 -3.70
CA LYS A 115 -18.76 -11.03 -4.70
C LYS A 115 -19.67 -10.39 -5.74
N GLN A 116 -20.38 -9.32 -5.38
CA GLN A 116 -21.32 -8.63 -6.26
C GLN A 116 -20.62 -7.66 -7.23
N PHE A 117 -19.34 -7.37 -7.01
CA PHE A 117 -18.61 -6.44 -7.87
C PHE A 117 -18.36 -7.04 -9.26
N PRO A 118 -18.53 -6.26 -10.34
CA PRO A 118 -18.16 -6.70 -11.67
C PRO A 118 -16.64 -6.89 -11.76
N SER A 119 -16.20 -7.76 -12.66
CA SER A 119 -14.79 -7.88 -12.99
C SER A 119 -14.35 -6.78 -14.00
N PRO A 120 -13.07 -6.41 -14.03
CA PRO A 120 -12.01 -6.84 -13.11
C PRO A 120 -12.12 -6.14 -11.75
N ARG A 121 -11.76 -6.80 -10.65
CA ARG A 121 -11.69 -6.15 -9.31
C ARG A 121 -10.27 -5.74 -9.00
N ILE A 122 -10.09 -4.57 -8.37
CA ILE A 122 -8.81 -4.23 -7.73
C ILE A 122 -8.76 -4.87 -6.35
N VAL A 123 -7.76 -5.72 -6.12
CA VAL A 123 -7.53 -6.44 -4.87
C VAL A 123 -6.18 -5.95 -4.32
N ALA A 124 -6.21 -5.01 -3.38
CA ALA A 124 -4.99 -4.48 -2.78
C ALA A 124 -4.63 -5.21 -1.47
N SER A 125 -3.35 -5.30 -1.15
CA SER A 125 -2.92 -5.83 0.14
C SER A 125 -1.51 -5.40 0.56
N HIS A 126 -1.29 -5.32 1.86
CA HIS A 126 0.02 -5.20 2.49
C HIS A 126 0.53 -6.52 3.10
N LEU A 127 -0.22 -7.61 2.95
CA LEU A 127 0.15 -8.91 3.51
C LEU A 127 1.44 -9.46 2.90
N HIS A 128 2.22 -10.15 3.74
CA HIS A 128 3.36 -10.94 3.28
C HIS A 128 2.86 -12.06 2.36
N TYR A 129 3.71 -12.51 1.44
CA TYR A 129 3.36 -13.54 0.45
C TYR A 129 2.67 -14.76 1.07
N ASN A 130 3.23 -15.30 2.17
CA ASN A 130 2.71 -16.47 2.86
C ASN A 130 1.34 -16.25 3.54
N ASN A 131 0.96 -14.99 3.76
CA ASN A 131 -0.28 -14.60 4.42
C ASN A 131 -1.36 -14.18 3.42
N LEU A 132 -1.05 -14.10 2.11
CA LEU A 132 -2.05 -13.84 1.09
C LEU A 132 -3.03 -15.04 0.98
N PRO A 133 -4.31 -14.78 0.64
CA PRO A 133 -5.28 -15.85 0.44
C PRO A 133 -4.79 -16.84 -0.62
N LYS A 134 -4.84 -18.14 -0.28
CA LYS A 134 -4.42 -19.22 -1.19
C LYS A 134 -5.18 -19.19 -2.52
N SER A 135 -6.41 -18.65 -2.53
CA SER A 135 -7.22 -18.49 -3.74
C SER A 135 -6.57 -17.59 -4.79
N VAL A 136 -5.78 -16.57 -4.39
CA VAL A 136 -5.02 -15.69 -5.31
C VAL A 136 -4.06 -16.50 -6.18
N PHE A 137 -3.33 -17.45 -5.57
CA PHE A 137 -2.39 -18.31 -6.28
C PHE A 137 -3.11 -19.41 -7.07
N LYS A 138 -4.19 -19.98 -6.51
CA LYS A 138 -4.99 -21.02 -7.19
C LYS A 138 -5.69 -20.52 -8.45
N SER A 139 -6.22 -19.29 -8.43
CA SER A 139 -6.90 -18.67 -9.57
C SER A 139 -5.93 -18.27 -10.68
N LYS A 140 -4.62 -18.26 -10.39
CA LYS A 140 -3.55 -17.69 -11.24
C LYS A 140 -3.82 -16.23 -11.59
N ALA A 141 -4.43 -15.48 -10.67
CA ALA A 141 -4.56 -14.04 -10.81
C ALA A 141 -3.18 -13.39 -10.97
N LYS A 142 -3.12 -12.30 -11.73
CA LYS A 142 -1.89 -11.54 -11.92
C LYS A 142 -1.63 -10.67 -10.69
N VAL A 143 -0.41 -10.75 -10.15
CA VAL A 143 0.01 -10.04 -8.95
C VAL A 143 1.10 -9.04 -9.28
N LEU A 144 0.80 -7.75 -9.11
CA LEU A 144 1.79 -6.69 -9.20
C LEU A 144 2.26 -6.32 -7.79
N VAL A 145 3.55 -6.45 -7.55
CA VAL A 145 4.20 -6.11 -6.28
C VAL A 145 5.03 -4.85 -6.44
N LEU A 146 4.78 -3.86 -5.61
CA LEU A 146 5.51 -2.60 -5.59
C LEU A 146 6.44 -2.54 -4.37
N PHE A 147 7.74 -2.41 -4.64
CA PHE A 147 8.74 -2.09 -3.61
C PHE A 147 9.19 -0.63 -3.73
N ARG A 148 9.82 -0.14 -2.67
CA ARG A 148 10.45 1.18 -2.62
C ARG A 148 11.72 1.04 -1.80
N ASN A 149 12.71 1.90 -2.02
CA ASN A 149 13.95 1.88 -1.23
C ASN A 149 13.64 1.94 0.29
N PRO A 150 14.30 1.12 1.12
CA PRO A 150 13.89 0.93 2.51
C PRO A 150 14.11 2.16 3.39
N LYS A 151 15.07 3.04 3.04
CA LYS A 151 15.30 4.29 3.78
C LYS A 151 14.10 5.23 3.67
N ASP A 152 13.60 5.46 2.45
CA ASP A 152 12.40 6.28 2.25
C ASP A 152 11.13 5.62 2.79
N VAL A 153 11.04 4.29 2.74
CA VAL A 153 9.93 3.54 3.35
C VAL A 153 9.87 3.83 4.84
N ALA A 154 11.00 3.66 5.56
CA ALA A 154 11.07 3.92 7.00
C ALA A 154 10.69 5.38 7.32
N ALA A 155 11.27 6.35 6.62
CA ALA A 155 10.97 7.77 6.79
C ALA A 155 9.48 8.07 6.54
N SER A 156 8.92 7.55 5.44
CA SER A 156 7.51 7.75 5.12
C SER A 156 6.57 7.06 6.12
N PHE A 157 7.00 5.99 6.77
CA PHE A 157 6.18 5.23 7.70
C PHE A 157 6.17 5.85 9.10
N PHE A 158 7.29 6.44 9.52
CA PHE A 158 7.35 7.28 10.71
C PHE A 158 6.42 8.49 10.61
N TYR A 159 6.51 9.26 9.51
CA TYR A 159 5.61 10.40 9.29
C TYR A 159 4.14 9.98 9.22
N PHE A 160 3.84 8.78 8.71
CA PHE A 160 2.48 8.29 8.68
C PHE A 160 1.95 8.00 10.08
N HIS A 161 2.69 7.28 10.94
CA HIS A 161 2.26 7.02 12.32
C HIS A 161 2.05 8.30 13.12
N ASN A 162 2.88 9.31 12.90
CA ASN A 162 2.83 10.54 13.70
C ASN A 162 1.79 11.57 13.22
N ASN A 163 1.22 11.39 12.03
CA ASN A 163 0.23 12.34 11.49
C ASN A 163 -1.13 11.68 11.15
N ALA A 164 -1.21 10.35 11.12
CA ALA A 164 -2.46 9.65 10.84
C ALA A 164 -3.34 9.53 12.10
N PRO A 165 -4.59 10.04 12.07
CA PRO A 165 -5.50 9.91 13.20
C PRO A 165 -5.77 8.46 13.57
N GLY A 166 -5.79 8.14 14.86
CA GLY A 166 -6.09 6.80 15.36
C GLY A 166 -4.97 5.77 15.18
N ILE A 167 -3.78 6.18 14.74
CA ILE A 167 -2.60 5.32 14.71
C ILE A 167 -1.71 5.70 15.89
N PRO A 168 -1.16 4.73 16.65
CA PRO A 168 -0.18 5.03 17.69
C PRO A 168 1.02 5.79 17.10
N SER A 169 1.28 6.98 17.63
CA SER A 169 2.45 7.77 17.28
C SER A 169 3.70 7.23 17.97
N TYR A 170 4.86 7.50 17.39
CA TYR A 170 6.15 7.25 17.98
C TYR A 170 6.68 8.51 18.66
N ASP A 171 7.20 8.34 19.87
CA ASP A 171 7.77 9.42 20.66
C ASP A 171 9.03 10.02 20.01
N SER A 172 9.77 9.18 19.26
CA SER A 172 10.99 9.60 18.57
C SER A 172 11.26 8.76 17.31
N TRP A 173 12.08 9.30 16.42
CA TRP A 173 12.54 8.60 15.21
C TRP A 173 13.41 7.40 15.57
N GLU A 174 14.26 7.49 16.58
CA GLU A 174 15.19 6.43 17.01
C GLU A 174 14.43 5.19 17.46
N LYS A 175 13.35 5.38 18.22
CA LYS A 175 12.47 4.28 18.66
C LYS A 175 11.79 3.62 17.46
N PHE A 176 11.20 4.42 16.56
CA PHE A 176 10.59 3.91 15.34
C PHE A 176 11.59 3.13 14.49
N PHE A 177 12.77 3.70 14.25
CA PHE A 177 13.82 3.09 13.44
C PHE A 177 14.26 1.75 14.01
N SER A 178 14.47 1.68 15.32
CA SER A 178 14.80 0.42 16.00
C SER A 178 13.72 -0.64 15.80
N GLU A 179 12.44 -0.30 15.99
CA GLU A 179 11.33 -1.25 15.79
C GLU A 179 11.19 -1.65 14.32
N PHE A 180 11.34 -0.72 13.38
CA PHE A 180 11.31 -0.98 11.94
C PHE A 180 12.40 -1.98 11.52
N MET A 181 13.64 -1.78 11.99
CA MET A 181 14.77 -2.65 11.68
C MET A 181 14.61 -4.08 12.24
N ASN A 182 13.85 -4.22 13.32
CA ASN A 182 13.54 -5.51 13.95
C ASN A 182 12.19 -6.10 13.50
N GLY A 183 11.51 -5.48 12.53
CA GLY A 183 10.20 -5.95 12.05
C GLY A 183 9.08 -5.86 13.10
N GLN A 184 9.25 -5.04 14.12
CA GLN A 184 8.30 -4.85 15.23
C GLN A 184 7.27 -3.74 14.96
N VAL A 185 7.06 -3.42 13.68
CA VAL A 185 6.06 -2.44 13.22
C VAL A 185 4.86 -3.15 12.59
N ALA A 186 3.79 -2.40 12.34
CA ALA A 186 2.62 -2.91 11.62
C ALA A 186 3.01 -3.49 10.25
N TRP A 187 2.42 -4.64 9.91
CA TRP A 187 2.76 -5.53 8.79
C TRP A 187 4.15 -6.18 8.85
N GLY A 188 4.89 -6.06 9.95
CA GLY A 188 6.13 -6.81 10.17
C GLY A 188 7.35 -6.29 9.42
N SER A 189 8.29 -7.20 9.13
CA SER A 189 9.59 -6.90 8.53
C SER A 189 9.49 -6.63 7.02
N TYR A 190 9.89 -5.42 6.61
CA TYR A 190 10.08 -5.07 5.19
C TYR A 190 11.03 -6.05 4.48
N PHE A 191 12.13 -6.41 5.15
CA PHE A 191 13.14 -7.28 4.57
C PHE A 191 12.64 -8.71 4.40
N ASP A 192 11.84 -9.23 5.33
CA ASP A 192 11.27 -10.58 5.21
C ASP A 192 10.29 -10.64 4.03
N GLN A 193 9.48 -9.59 3.85
CA GLN A 193 8.59 -9.49 2.69
C GLN A 193 9.40 -9.39 1.39
N ALA A 194 10.45 -8.57 1.35
CA ALA A 194 11.32 -8.41 0.18
C ALA A 194 12.04 -9.72 -0.19
N VAL A 195 12.66 -10.39 0.78
CA VAL A 195 13.33 -11.69 0.59
C VAL A 195 12.35 -12.74 0.09
N THR A 196 11.13 -12.77 0.62
CA THR A 196 10.13 -13.75 0.19
C THR A 196 9.67 -13.47 -1.23
N TRP A 197 9.30 -12.24 -1.57
CA TRP A 197 8.87 -11.89 -2.93
C TRP A 197 9.99 -12.03 -3.97
N ASN A 198 11.25 -11.83 -3.58
CA ASN A 198 12.37 -12.09 -4.48
C ASN A 198 12.43 -13.56 -4.95
N LYS A 199 11.93 -14.52 -4.15
CA LYS A 199 11.84 -15.94 -4.58
C LYS A 199 10.81 -16.17 -5.69
N HIS A 200 9.87 -15.26 -5.84
CA HIS A 200 8.74 -15.32 -6.78
C HIS A 200 8.86 -14.29 -7.91
N ILE A 201 10.03 -13.64 -8.05
CA ILE A 201 10.23 -12.56 -9.01
C ILE A 201 10.14 -13.01 -10.47
N ASP A 202 10.36 -14.31 -10.73
CA ASP A 202 10.32 -14.92 -12.05
C ASP A 202 9.01 -15.72 -12.29
N ASP A 203 8.07 -15.71 -11.35
CA ASP A 203 6.78 -16.37 -11.52
C ASP A 203 6.00 -15.68 -12.64
N GLU A 204 5.42 -16.44 -13.59
CA GLU A 204 4.80 -15.91 -14.80
C GLU A 204 3.65 -14.92 -14.55
N ASN A 205 2.95 -15.09 -13.42
CA ASN A 205 1.84 -14.24 -13.01
C ASN A 205 2.24 -13.17 -11.98
N VAL A 206 3.54 -12.93 -11.79
CA VAL A 206 4.06 -11.91 -10.86
C VAL A 206 4.83 -10.84 -11.63
N LEU A 207 4.53 -9.57 -11.35
CA LEU A 207 5.33 -8.44 -11.79
C LEU A 207 5.83 -7.67 -10.57
N ILE A 208 7.15 -7.56 -10.42
CA ILE A 208 7.75 -6.69 -9.41
C ILE A 208 8.26 -5.40 -10.05
N LEU A 209 7.77 -4.26 -9.54
CA LEU A 209 8.21 -2.91 -9.87
C LEU A 209 8.76 -2.19 -8.64
N THR A 210 9.54 -1.14 -8.87
CA THR A 210 9.93 -0.21 -7.80
C THR A 210 9.26 1.15 -7.96
N TYR A 211 9.02 1.83 -6.84
CA TYR A 211 8.53 3.20 -6.80
C TYR A 211 9.47 4.13 -7.59
N GLU A 212 10.76 3.88 -7.50
CA GLU A 212 11.80 4.63 -8.21
C GLU A 212 11.74 4.40 -9.71
N GLU A 213 11.54 3.16 -10.19
CA GLU A 213 11.29 2.88 -11.62
C GLU A 213 10.09 3.71 -12.14
N LEU A 214 8.98 3.77 -11.39
CA LEU A 214 7.82 4.58 -11.76
C LEU A 214 8.08 6.09 -11.70
N LYS A 215 8.98 6.54 -10.82
CA LYS A 215 9.36 7.94 -10.68
C LYS A 215 10.31 8.42 -11.77
N GLU A 216 11.20 7.54 -12.24
CA GLU A 216 12.14 7.83 -13.33
C GLU A 216 11.41 7.95 -14.66
N ASP A 217 10.55 6.99 -14.99
CA ASP A 217 9.77 7.00 -16.22
C ASP A 217 8.36 6.45 -15.99
N LEU A 218 7.45 7.37 -15.68
CA LEU A 218 6.06 7.04 -15.43
C LEU A 218 5.34 6.50 -16.67
N VAL A 219 5.70 6.96 -17.87
CA VAL A 219 5.07 6.52 -19.12
C VAL A 219 5.42 5.06 -19.39
N ALA A 220 6.71 4.71 -19.29
CA ALA A 220 7.15 3.33 -19.40
C ALA A 220 6.57 2.45 -18.28
N GLY A 221 6.49 2.98 -17.06
CA GLY A 221 5.85 2.32 -15.92
C GLY A 221 4.38 1.96 -16.20
N VAL A 222 3.57 2.94 -16.61
CA VAL A 222 2.15 2.74 -16.94
C VAL A 222 1.99 1.75 -18.10
N LYS A 223 2.83 1.85 -19.14
CA LYS A 223 2.85 0.88 -20.26
C LYS A 223 3.07 -0.55 -19.77
N LYS A 224 4.07 -0.76 -18.92
CA LYS A 224 4.41 -2.08 -18.37
C LYS A 224 3.29 -2.65 -17.50
N ILE A 225 2.62 -1.79 -16.71
CA ILE A 225 1.44 -2.17 -15.91
C ILE A 225 0.28 -2.59 -16.84
N ALA A 226 0.03 -1.81 -17.90
CA ALA A 226 -1.02 -2.09 -18.87
C ALA A 226 -0.80 -3.44 -19.56
N GLU A 227 0.40 -3.67 -20.09
CA GLU A 227 0.79 -4.93 -20.75
C GLU A 227 0.68 -6.11 -19.79
N PHE A 228 1.19 -5.95 -18.56
CA PHE A 228 1.13 -7.01 -17.56
C PHE A 228 -0.31 -7.41 -17.26
N PHE A 229 -1.23 -6.47 -17.00
CA PHE A 229 -2.63 -6.80 -16.75
C PHE A 229 -3.44 -7.14 -18.02
N GLY A 230 -2.88 -6.94 -19.21
CA GLY A 230 -3.54 -7.24 -20.48
C GLY A 230 -4.51 -6.16 -20.96
N PHE A 231 -4.27 -4.90 -20.55
CA PHE A 231 -5.03 -3.75 -21.04
C PHE A 231 -4.53 -3.33 -22.43
N SER A 232 -5.44 -3.25 -23.40
CA SER A 232 -5.17 -2.74 -24.75
C SER A 232 -5.24 -1.21 -24.77
N ALA A 233 -4.19 -0.53 -24.29
CA ALA A 233 -4.09 0.93 -24.30
C ALA A 233 -3.19 1.44 -25.44
N THR A 234 -3.61 2.50 -26.14
CA THR A 234 -2.76 3.17 -27.15
C THR A 234 -1.66 3.99 -26.49
N ALA A 235 -0.62 4.36 -27.25
CA ALA A 235 0.46 5.20 -26.74
C ALA A 235 -0.05 6.55 -26.18
N GLU A 236 -1.06 7.14 -26.84
CA GLU A 236 -1.71 8.37 -26.41
C GLU A 236 -2.47 8.17 -25.09
N GLN A 237 -3.18 7.04 -24.94
CA GLN A 237 -3.87 6.70 -23.69
C GLN A 237 -2.87 6.52 -22.55
N ILE A 238 -1.77 5.79 -22.78
CA ILE A 238 -0.70 5.61 -21.79
C ILE A 238 -0.11 6.95 -21.37
N GLN A 239 0.24 7.81 -22.33
CA GLN A 239 0.78 9.15 -22.06
C GLN A 239 -0.22 9.99 -21.24
N SER A 240 -1.50 9.91 -21.59
CA SER A 240 -2.58 10.64 -20.94
C SER A 240 -2.78 10.20 -19.49
N ILE A 241 -2.77 8.88 -19.24
CA ILE A 241 -2.83 8.28 -17.90
C ILE A 241 -1.62 8.70 -17.07
N ALA A 242 -0.40 8.58 -17.61
CA ALA A 242 0.83 8.98 -16.93
C ALA A 242 0.80 10.45 -16.52
N SER A 243 0.30 11.34 -17.37
CA SER A 243 0.15 12.77 -17.07
C SER A 243 -0.79 13.03 -15.88
N ARG A 244 -1.91 12.29 -15.80
CA ARG A 244 -2.85 12.37 -14.67
C ARG A 244 -2.32 11.71 -13.39
N ALA A 245 -1.40 10.76 -13.54
CA ALA A 245 -0.78 10.05 -12.43
C ALA A 245 0.49 10.75 -11.88
N THR A 246 0.85 11.93 -12.37
CA THR A 246 1.97 12.70 -11.78
C THR A 246 1.70 13.04 -10.31
N PHE A 247 2.75 13.17 -9.50
CA PHE A 247 2.59 13.44 -8.07
C PHE A 247 1.77 14.72 -7.81
N GLN A 248 2.02 15.79 -8.56
CA GLN A 248 1.28 17.04 -8.41
C GLN A 248 -0.21 16.83 -8.71
N ALA A 249 -0.55 16.23 -9.86
CA ALA A 249 -1.93 15.98 -10.24
C ALA A 249 -2.67 15.09 -9.23
N VAL A 250 -2.00 14.07 -8.71
CA VAL A 250 -2.56 13.17 -7.69
C VAL A 250 -2.72 13.89 -6.34
N ARG A 251 -1.74 14.71 -5.95
CA ARG A 251 -1.80 15.50 -4.71
C ARG A 251 -2.95 16.50 -4.74
N ASP A 252 -3.15 17.16 -5.87
CA ASP A 252 -4.23 18.14 -6.06
C ASP A 252 -5.62 17.49 -5.90
N LYS A 253 -5.76 16.23 -6.35
CA LYS A 253 -6.99 15.43 -6.23
C LYS A 253 -7.03 14.54 -4.97
N SER A 254 -6.07 14.67 -4.07
CA SER A 254 -5.92 13.73 -2.96
C SER A 254 -7.09 13.81 -1.98
N GLN A 255 -7.63 15.00 -1.72
CA GLN A 255 -8.82 15.18 -0.89
C GLN A 255 -10.08 14.59 -1.53
N GLU A 256 -10.23 14.70 -2.84
CA GLU A 256 -11.37 14.12 -3.57
C GLU A 256 -11.34 12.59 -3.56
N THR A 257 -10.13 12.02 -3.70
CA THR A 257 -9.94 10.57 -3.85
C THR A 257 -9.79 9.83 -2.52
N HIS A 258 -9.26 10.49 -1.49
CA HIS A 258 -8.91 9.88 -0.19
C HIS A 258 -9.41 10.70 1.02
N GLY A 259 -10.27 11.69 0.81
CA GLY A 259 -10.83 12.51 1.88
C GLY A 259 -9.76 13.23 2.72
N ALA A 260 -10.00 13.36 4.02
CA ALA A 260 -9.11 14.04 4.95
C ALA A 260 -7.70 13.40 5.04
N ALA A 261 -7.55 12.13 4.67
CA ALA A 261 -6.26 11.45 4.68
C ALA A 261 -5.47 11.64 3.37
N GLY A 262 -6.04 12.24 2.33
CA GLY A 262 -5.34 12.53 1.08
C GLY A 262 -3.99 13.24 1.27
N PRO A 263 -3.97 14.42 1.92
CA PRO A 263 -2.72 15.14 2.18
C PRO A 263 -1.67 14.34 3.00
N LEU A 264 -2.12 13.43 3.87
CA LEU A 264 -1.26 12.55 4.67
C LEU A 264 -0.64 11.42 3.84
N LEU A 265 -1.40 10.89 2.87
CA LEU A 265 -0.97 9.82 1.98
C LEU A 265 -0.03 10.33 0.87
N PHE A 266 -0.27 11.55 0.37
CA PHE A 266 0.51 12.19 -0.69
C PHE A 266 1.35 13.35 -0.15
N ARG A 267 2.28 13.03 0.77
CA ARG A 267 3.08 14.01 1.53
C ARG A 267 4.09 14.79 0.68
N LYS A 268 5.10 14.10 0.13
CA LYS A 268 6.19 14.71 -0.67
C LYS A 268 6.38 14.07 -2.05
N GLY A 269 6.20 12.75 -2.18
CA GLY A 269 6.32 12.07 -3.47
C GLY A 269 7.69 12.15 -4.15
N VAL A 270 8.75 12.30 -3.35
CA VAL A 270 10.15 12.38 -3.81
C VAL A 270 10.94 11.16 -3.36
N VAL A 271 12.04 10.88 -4.06
CA VAL A 271 13.06 9.91 -3.68
C VAL A 271 14.16 10.62 -2.89
N GLY A 272 14.61 10.05 -1.77
CA GLY A 272 15.70 10.61 -0.96
C GLY A 272 15.27 11.47 0.24
N ASP A 273 13.98 11.46 0.60
CA ASP A 273 13.50 12.21 1.77
C ASP A 273 14.02 11.62 3.09
N TRP A 274 14.50 10.38 3.08
CA TRP A 274 15.14 9.75 4.21
C TRP A 274 16.30 10.56 4.81
N LYS A 275 16.98 11.39 4.01
CA LYS A 275 18.08 12.25 4.46
C LYS A 275 17.66 13.27 5.53
N SER A 276 16.36 13.55 5.70
CA SER A 276 15.87 14.46 6.74
C SER A 276 15.71 13.82 8.12
N LEU A 277 15.86 12.50 8.23
CA LEU A 277 15.64 11.75 9.48
C LEU A 277 16.84 10.89 9.89
N PHE A 278 17.52 10.27 8.93
CA PHE A 278 18.61 9.36 9.22
C PHE A 278 19.87 10.10 9.66
N ASP A 279 20.43 9.67 10.79
CA ASP A 279 21.83 9.93 11.09
C ASP A 279 22.75 8.93 10.33
N GLU A 280 24.06 9.18 10.38
CA GLU A 280 25.06 8.35 9.70
C GLU A 280 25.09 6.90 10.23
N THR A 281 24.93 6.71 11.53
CA THR A 281 24.96 5.37 12.15
C THR A 281 23.75 4.54 11.75
N GLN A 282 22.56 5.14 11.73
CA GLN A 282 21.32 4.52 11.28
C GLN A 282 21.37 4.23 9.79
N SER A 283 21.95 5.13 8.99
CA SER A 283 22.19 4.93 7.57
C SER A 283 23.06 3.69 7.32
N GLN A 284 24.19 3.57 8.03
CA GLN A 284 25.08 2.40 7.94
C GLN A 284 24.40 1.10 8.41
N LYS A 285 23.58 1.15 9.47
CA LYS A 285 22.79 -0.02 9.93
C LYS A 285 21.81 -0.50 8.86
N MET A 286 21.13 0.42 8.18
CA MET A 286 20.24 0.09 7.07
C MET A 286 21.02 -0.48 5.87
N ASP A 287 22.19 0.08 5.57
CA ASP A 287 23.07 -0.41 4.49
C ASP A 287 23.52 -1.85 4.75
N ALA A 288 23.93 -2.14 5.99
CA ALA A 288 24.32 -3.48 6.41
C ALA A 288 23.14 -4.46 6.29
N LYS A 289 21.94 -4.08 6.76
CA LYS A 289 20.76 -4.95 6.68
C LYS A 289 20.31 -5.20 5.25
N PHE A 290 20.35 -4.17 4.39
CA PHE A 290 20.07 -4.34 2.96
C PHE A 290 21.07 -5.30 2.32
N THR A 291 22.36 -5.16 2.66
CA THR A 291 23.41 -6.02 2.12
C THR A 291 23.20 -7.47 2.56
N GLU A 292 22.92 -7.70 3.84
CA GLU A 292 22.62 -9.02 4.41
C GLU A 292 21.42 -9.69 3.70
N CYS A 293 20.33 -8.95 3.46
CA CYS A 293 19.08 -9.54 3.01
C CYS A 293 18.91 -9.57 1.48
N LEU A 294 19.42 -8.58 0.75
CA LEU A 294 19.03 -8.32 -0.64
C LEU A 294 20.23 -8.14 -1.60
N ALA A 295 21.46 -7.97 -1.13
CA ALA A 295 22.60 -7.89 -2.05
C ALA A 295 22.73 -9.19 -2.87
N GLY A 296 23.03 -9.05 -4.16
CA GLY A 296 23.13 -10.18 -5.09
C GLY A 296 21.78 -10.78 -5.52
N THR A 297 20.65 -10.30 -4.99
CA THR A 297 19.32 -10.74 -5.42
C THR A 297 18.80 -9.92 -6.61
N LYS A 298 17.86 -10.49 -7.37
CA LYS A 298 17.19 -9.78 -8.48
C LYS A 298 16.44 -8.55 -7.98
N LEU A 299 15.71 -8.67 -6.86
CA LEU A 299 15.03 -7.53 -6.24
C LEU A 299 16.02 -6.47 -5.73
N GLY A 300 17.13 -6.88 -5.12
CA GLY A 300 18.18 -5.97 -4.69
C GLY A 300 18.74 -5.14 -5.86
N ALA A 301 18.98 -5.77 -7.01
CA ALA A 301 19.39 -5.07 -8.22
C ALA A 301 18.32 -4.09 -8.72
N LYS A 302 17.04 -4.46 -8.67
CA LYS A 302 15.92 -3.57 -9.06
C LYS A 302 15.79 -2.33 -8.18
N LEU A 303 16.08 -2.45 -6.90
CA LEU A 303 15.99 -1.34 -5.95
C LEU A 303 17.08 -0.27 -6.17
N LYS A 304 18.11 -0.54 -6.99
CA LYS A 304 19.22 0.38 -7.29
C LYS A 304 19.74 1.08 -6.03
N TYR A 305 20.00 0.30 -4.97
CA TYR A 305 20.23 0.82 -3.63
C TYR A 305 21.38 1.84 -3.55
N ASP A 306 22.48 1.60 -4.26
CA ASP A 306 23.61 2.54 -4.28
C ASP A 306 23.23 3.91 -4.87
N VAL A 307 22.26 3.97 -5.79
CA VAL A 307 21.80 5.21 -6.41
C VAL A 307 20.90 6.02 -5.47
N TYR A 308 19.98 5.36 -4.77
CA TYR A 308 18.94 6.07 -4.00
C TYR A 308 19.19 6.14 -2.49
N CYS A 309 20.07 5.28 -1.97
CA CYS A 309 20.33 5.17 -0.53
C CYS A 309 21.75 5.54 -0.11
N LYS A 310 22.72 5.62 -1.02
CA LYS A 310 24.11 6.01 -0.69
C LYS A 310 24.53 7.38 -1.25
N ALA A 311 23.83 7.87 -2.27
CA ALA A 311 24.02 9.22 -2.79
C ALA A 311 23.46 10.29 -1.86
#